data_AF-A0A2G2YMV5-F1
#
_entry.id   AF-A0A2G2YMV5-F1
#
_cell.length_a   1.000
_cell.length_b   1.000
_cell.length_c   1.000
_cell.angle_alpha   90.00
_cell.angle_beta   90.00
_cell.angle_gamma   90.00
#
_symmetry.space_group_name_H-M   'P 1'
#
loop_
_entity.id
_entity.type
_entity.pdbx_description
1 polymer ?
#
loop_
_entity_poly.entity_id
_entity_poly.type
_entity_poly.pdbx_seq_one_letter_code
_entity_poly.pdbx_strand_id
1 'polypeptide(L)'
;MFLASSETTSSSVEWAMTDLLRHPEAMDKVKTEISRVVGPNKKFEESDIDNLPYMQAVIKESLRLHPPAPFLIPREKIHDTKFLGYDVPKGTQVLVNVWAIGRNAECWDDPMSFKPKRLLSLKLDMKGQHYMCCLDFSPSHDAFRSGIVVSRIRMGAS
;
A
#
# COMPACT_ATOMS: atom_id res chain seq x y z
N MET A 1 17.94 11.87 7.32
CA MET A 1 17.12 10.64 7.44
C MET A 1 15.79 10.85 8.18
N PHE A 2 15.67 11.85 9.07
CA PHE A 2 14.43 12.13 9.82
C PHE A 2 13.25 12.69 9.00
N LEU A 3 13.50 13.53 7.99
CA LEU A 3 12.43 14.20 7.24
C LEU A 3 11.59 13.20 6.41
N ALA A 4 12.24 12.32 5.64
CA ALA A 4 11.56 11.35 4.78
C ALA A 4 10.67 10.37 5.58
N SER A 5 11.10 9.94 6.78
CA SER A 5 10.27 9.10 7.65
C SER A 5 9.14 9.88 8.32
N SER A 6 9.36 11.16 8.66
CA SER A 6 8.35 12.00 9.29
C SER A 6 7.22 12.37 8.34
N GLU A 7 7.54 12.73 7.10
CA GLU A 7 6.53 13.13 6.11
C GLU A 7 5.63 11.94 5.71
N THR A 8 6.22 10.76 5.53
CA THR A 8 5.48 9.54 5.17
C THR A 8 4.57 9.05 6.29
N THR A 9 5.02 9.09 7.55
CA THR A 9 4.20 8.73 8.70
C THR A 9 3.08 9.75 8.95
N SER A 10 3.38 11.05 8.90
CA SER A 10 2.37 12.11 9.05
C SER A 10 1.27 11.99 8.00
N SER A 11 1.63 11.83 6.73
CA SER A 11 0.66 11.69 5.64
C SER A 11 -0.19 10.43 5.80
N SER A 12 0.41 9.31 6.25
CA SER A 12 -0.31 8.06 6.47
C SER A 12 -1.38 8.19 7.56
N VAL A 13 -1.03 8.86 8.67
CA VAL A 13 -1.95 9.10 9.78
C VAL A 13 -3.07 10.07 9.36
N GLU A 14 -2.74 11.13 8.62
CA GLU A 14 -3.72 12.09 8.12
C GLU A 14 -4.79 11.41 7.24
N TRP A 15 -4.36 10.58 6.29
CA TRP A 15 -5.30 9.84 5.43
C TRP A 15 -6.09 8.80 6.20
N ALA A 16 -5.47 8.05 7.12
CA ALA A 16 -6.18 7.07 7.95
C ALA A 16 -7.29 7.74 8.79
N MET A 17 -7.00 8.90 9.39
CA MET A 17 -8.00 9.67 10.14
C MET A 17 -9.10 10.22 9.22
N THR A 18 -8.73 10.73 8.04
CA THR A 18 -9.67 11.23 7.04
C THR A 18 -10.64 10.13 6.58
N ASP A 19 -10.14 8.93 6.30
CA ASP A 19 -10.94 7.78 5.88
C ASP A 19 -11.89 7.33 6.99
N LEU A 20 -11.42 7.29 8.24
CA LEU A 20 -12.26 6.94 9.39
C LEU A 20 -13.35 7.99 9.66
N LEU A 21 -13.04 9.28 9.53
CA LEU A 21 -14.03 10.36 9.69
C LEU A 21 -15.09 10.34 8.58
N ARG A 22 -14.70 9.97 7.36
CA ARG A 22 -15.64 9.78 6.24
C ARG A 22 -16.50 8.52 6.37
N HIS A 23 -16.04 7.52 7.13
CA HIS A 23 -16.72 6.24 7.34
C HIS A 23 -17.00 5.98 8.82
N PRO A 24 -18.02 6.61 9.42
CA PRO A 24 -18.33 6.48 10.84
C PRO A 24 -18.56 5.02 11.27
N GLU A 25 -19.14 4.18 10.41
CA GLU A 25 -19.29 2.75 10.69
C GLU A 25 -17.97 1.98 10.84
N ALA A 26 -16.90 2.43 10.19
CA ALA A 26 -15.57 1.86 10.34
C ALA A 26 -14.93 2.39 11.62
N MET A 27 -15.09 3.67 11.92
CA MET A 27 -14.65 4.29 13.18
C MET A 27 -15.25 3.59 14.40
N ASP A 28 -16.56 3.31 14.40
CA ASP A 28 -17.22 2.65 15.52
C ASP A 28 -16.73 1.21 15.73
N LYS A 29 -16.43 0.49 14.64
CA LYS A 29 -15.83 -0.84 14.72
C LYS A 29 -14.42 -0.81 15.31
N VAL A 30 -13.58 0.15 14.91
CA VAL A 30 -12.24 0.35 15.50
C VAL A 30 -12.36 0.66 16.99
N LYS A 31 -13.23 1.60 17.38
CA LYS A 31 -13.46 1.94 18.79
C LYS A 31 -13.93 0.75 19.61
N THR A 32 -14.84 -0.05 19.06
CA THR A 32 -15.35 -1.28 19.71
C THR A 32 -14.23 -2.31 19.87
N GLU A 33 -13.40 -2.50 18.85
CA GLU A 33 -12.26 -3.42 18.90
C GLU A 33 -11.23 -2.98 19.96
N ILE A 34 -10.86 -1.71 19.97
CA ILE A 34 -9.94 -1.13 20.98
C ILE A 34 -10.52 -1.27 22.38
N SER A 35 -11.80 -0.96 22.57
CA SER A 35 -12.47 -1.09 23.87
C SER A 35 -12.48 -2.53 24.37
N ARG A 36 -12.56 -3.50 23.46
CA ARG A 36 -12.55 -4.93 23.78
C ARG A 36 -11.16 -5.43 24.18
N VAL A 37 -10.10 -4.96 23.51
CA VAL A 37 -8.72 -5.44 23.73
C VAL A 37 -8.04 -4.72 24.90
N VAL A 38 -8.14 -3.40 24.95
CA VAL A 38 -7.44 -2.58 25.96
C VAL A 38 -8.30 -2.47 27.23
N GLY A 39 -9.62 -2.37 27.10
CA GLY A 39 -10.50 -2.12 28.24
C GLY A 39 -10.33 -0.71 28.85
N PRO A 40 -11.16 -0.34 29.85
CA PRO A 40 -11.24 1.03 30.34
C PRO A 40 -10.06 1.49 31.22
N ASN A 41 -9.26 0.57 31.78
CA ASN A 41 -8.23 0.88 32.78
C ASN A 41 -6.81 0.44 32.39
N LYS A 42 -6.61 -0.09 31.18
CA LYS A 42 -5.28 -0.50 30.70
C LYS A 42 -4.69 0.63 29.85
N LYS A 43 -3.38 0.85 29.96
CA LYS A 43 -2.65 1.66 28.98
C LYS A 43 -2.42 0.81 27.73
N PHE A 44 -2.53 1.43 26.57
CA PHE A 44 -2.22 0.81 25.29
C PHE A 44 -0.73 0.44 25.25
N GLU A 45 -0.44 -0.83 25.00
CA GLU A 45 0.92 -1.33 24.77
C GLU A 45 1.09 -1.74 23.30
N GLU A 46 2.32 -1.70 22.79
CA GLU A 46 2.61 -2.09 21.41
C GLU A 46 2.25 -3.55 21.13
N SER A 47 2.34 -4.42 22.15
CA SER A 47 1.91 -5.83 22.10
C SER A 47 0.40 -5.99 21.86
N ASP A 48 -0.42 -4.97 22.15
CA ASP A 48 -1.86 -5.01 21.91
C ASP A 48 -2.20 -4.87 20.42
N ILE A 49 -1.27 -4.35 19.59
CA ILE A 49 -1.46 -4.16 18.15
C ILE A 49 -1.78 -5.48 17.44
N ASP A 50 -1.15 -6.58 17.87
CA ASP A 50 -1.38 -7.91 17.30
C ASP A 50 -2.82 -8.41 17.53
N ASN A 51 -3.49 -7.88 18.55
CA ASN A 51 -4.87 -8.22 18.90
C ASN A 51 -5.91 -7.28 18.26
N LEU A 52 -5.50 -6.34 17.40
CA LEU A 52 -6.36 -5.34 16.75
C LEU A 52 -6.42 -5.54 15.22
N PRO A 53 -6.93 -6.68 14.72
CA PRO A 53 -6.91 -7.01 13.30
C PRO A 53 -7.74 -6.04 12.44
N TYR A 54 -8.83 -5.47 12.97
CA TYR A 54 -9.65 -4.49 12.26
C TYR A 54 -8.95 -3.14 12.14
N MET A 55 -8.32 -2.66 13.21
CA MET A 55 -7.48 -1.46 13.16
C MET A 55 -6.34 -1.63 12.16
N GLN A 56 -5.67 -2.78 12.16
CA GLN A 56 -4.64 -3.09 11.16
C GLN A 56 -5.24 -3.06 9.75
N ALA A 57 -6.39 -3.69 9.52
CA ALA A 57 -7.06 -3.70 8.21
C ALA A 57 -7.44 -2.28 7.73
N VAL A 58 -7.86 -1.39 8.63
CA VAL A 58 -8.13 0.03 8.33
C VAL A 58 -6.87 0.74 7.84
N ILE A 59 -5.76 0.59 8.57
CA ILE A 59 -4.48 1.23 8.20
C ILE A 59 -4.02 0.70 6.84
N LYS A 60 -4.09 -0.62 6.62
CA LYS A 60 -3.70 -1.26 5.36
C LYS A 60 -4.55 -0.77 4.19
N GLU A 61 -5.87 -0.64 4.37
CA GLU A 61 -6.78 -0.15 3.32
C GLU A 61 -6.55 1.34 3.02
N SER A 62 -6.26 2.15 4.05
CA SER A 62 -5.91 3.57 3.85
C SER A 62 -4.60 3.72 3.09
N LEU A 63 -3.57 2.92 3.39
CA LEU A 63 -2.31 2.91 2.64
C LEU A 63 -2.46 2.41 1.19
N ARG A 64 -3.41 1.51 0.92
CA ARG A 64 -3.74 1.07 -0.44
C ARG A 64 -4.32 2.22 -1.27
N LEU A 65 -5.25 2.98 -0.70
CA LEU A 65 -5.85 4.14 -1.37
C LEU A 65 -4.89 5.34 -1.41
N HIS A 66 -4.16 5.59 -0.34
CA HIS A 66 -3.35 6.79 -0.16
C HIS A 66 -1.89 6.44 0.14
N PRO A 67 -1.16 5.79 -0.79
CA PRO A 67 0.23 5.46 -0.57
C PRO A 67 1.06 6.75 -0.49
N PRO A 68 1.83 6.98 0.59
CA PRO A 68 2.68 8.18 0.73
C PRO A 68 3.75 8.29 -0.37
N ALA A 69 4.17 7.15 -0.93
CA ALA A 69 5.13 7.06 -2.02
C ALA A 69 4.50 6.31 -3.22
N PRO A 70 3.74 7.00 -4.09
CA PRO A 70 2.96 6.36 -5.15
C PRO A 70 3.80 5.66 -6.22
N PHE A 71 5.04 6.08 -6.45
CA PHE A 71 5.95 5.52 -7.46
C PHE A 71 7.09 4.64 -6.89
N LEU A 72 7.11 4.45 -5.56
CA LEU A 72 8.23 3.86 -4.81
C LEU A 72 9.59 4.49 -5.18
N ILE A 73 10.67 3.91 -4.66
CA ILE A 73 12.04 4.34 -5.00
C ILE A 73 12.35 3.82 -6.42
N PRO A 74 12.76 4.68 -7.36
CA PRO A 74 13.16 4.27 -8.70
C PRO A 74 14.28 3.22 -8.64
N ARG A 75 14.14 2.14 -9.43
CA ARG A 75 15.17 1.12 -9.57
C ARG A 75 15.85 1.23 -10.92
N GLU A 76 17.18 1.21 -10.94
CA GLU A 76 17.95 1.25 -12.18
C GLU A 76 18.32 -0.17 -12.64
N LYS A 77 18.20 -0.42 -13.94
CA LYS A 77 18.62 -1.70 -14.54
C LYS A 77 20.13 -1.78 -14.70
N ILE A 78 20.71 -2.83 -14.13
CA ILE A 78 22.17 -3.11 -14.16
C ILE A 78 22.59 -3.77 -15.49
N HIS A 79 21.66 -4.45 -16.17
CA HIS A 79 21.88 -5.15 -17.44
C HIS A 79 20.71 -4.93 -18.41
N ASP A 80 20.98 -5.08 -19.71
CA ASP A 80 19.94 -5.12 -20.73
C ASP A 80 19.03 -6.32 -20.46
N THR A 81 17.71 -6.12 -20.51
CA THR A 81 16.75 -7.18 -20.24
C THR A 81 15.51 -6.99 -21.09
N LYS A 82 14.93 -8.09 -21.57
CA LYS A 82 13.61 -8.08 -22.17
C LYS A 82 12.54 -8.14 -21.10
N PHE A 83 11.64 -7.18 -21.10
CA PHE A 83 10.52 -7.12 -20.16
C PHE A 83 9.22 -6.97 -20.94
N LEU A 84 8.31 -7.96 -20.80
CA LEU A 84 7.00 -7.97 -21.48
C LEU A 84 7.09 -7.76 -23.01
N GLY A 85 8.16 -8.23 -23.64
CA GLY A 85 8.41 -8.08 -25.08
C GLY A 85 9.14 -6.79 -25.48
N TYR A 86 9.42 -5.88 -24.54
CA TYR A 86 10.18 -4.66 -24.77
C TYR A 86 11.65 -4.83 -24.36
N ASP A 87 12.56 -4.29 -25.19
CA ASP A 87 13.98 -4.19 -24.84
C ASP A 87 14.18 -3.04 -23.85
N VAL A 88 14.55 -3.38 -22.61
CA VAL A 88 14.87 -2.43 -21.56
C VAL A 88 16.39 -2.36 -21.42
N PRO A 89 17.04 -1.28 -21.90
CA PRO A 89 18.49 -1.16 -21.83
C PRO A 89 18.95 -0.87 -20.40
N LYS A 90 20.21 -1.21 -20.13
CA LYS A 90 20.96 -0.85 -18.93
C LYS A 90 20.88 0.67 -18.71
N GLY A 91 20.78 1.07 -17.44
CA GLY A 91 20.62 2.47 -17.05
C GLY A 91 19.17 2.99 -17.14
N THR A 92 18.21 2.15 -17.55
CA THR A 92 16.79 2.54 -17.52
C THR A 92 16.29 2.57 -16.08
N GLN A 93 15.66 3.68 -15.69
CA GLN A 93 14.93 3.79 -14.45
C GLN A 93 13.53 3.17 -14.56
N VAL A 94 13.21 2.30 -13.61
CA VAL A 94 11.93 1.61 -13.49
C VAL A 94 11.22 2.12 -12.26
N LEU A 95 10.01 2.61 -12.44
CA LEU A 95 9.13 3.06 -11.36
C LEU A 95 7.96 2.08 -11.23
N VAL A 96 7.58 1.80 -9.99
CA VAL A 96 6.44 0.93 -9.69
C VAL A 96 5.32 1.82 -9.19
N ASN A 97 4.27 1.97 -9.99
CA ASN A 97 3.10 2.78 -9.66
C ASN A 97 2.15 2.00 -8.75
N VAL A 98 2.47 1.99 -7.46
CA VAL A 98 1.65 1.34 -6.41
C VAL A 98 0.28 2.00 -6.31
N TRP A 99 0.16 3.29 -6.61
CA TRP A 99 -1.12 4.00 -6.60
C TRP A 99 -2.10 3.44 -7.65
N ALA A 100 -1.60 3.11 -8.85
CA ALA A 100 -2.39 2.47 -9.91
C ALA A 100 -2.69 1.00 -9.59
N ILE A 101 -1.71 0.24 -9.08
CA ILE A 101 -1.90 -1.17 -8.68
C ILE A 101 -2.96 -1.28 -7.59
N GLY A 102 -2.90 -0.41 -6.58
CA GLY A 102 -3.87 -0.36 -5.50
C GLY A 102 -5.28 -0.06 -5.99
N ARG A 103 -5.46 0.52 -7.19
CA ARG A 103 -6.76 0.88 -7.77
C ARG A 103 -7.17 0.02 -8.97
N ASN A 104 -6.42 -1.03 -9.29
CA ASN A 104 -6.74 -1.86 -10.43
C ASN A 104 -8.02 -2.67 -10.15
N ALA A 105 -9.05 -2.48 -10.97
CA ALA A 105 -10.32 -3.20 -10.90
C ALA A 105 -10.18 -4.71 -11.19
N GLU A 106 -9.09 -5.13 -11.85
CA GLU A 106 -8.78 -6.54 -12.06
C GLU A 106 -8.30 -7.24 -10.77
N CYS A 107 -7.70 -6.47 -9.85
CA CYS A 107 -7.17 -7.00 -8.59
C CYS A 107 -8.10 -6.75 -7.40
N TRP A 108 -8.93 -5.71 -7.47
CA TRP A 108 -9.75 -5.24 -6.35
C TRP A 108 -11.19 -4.96 -6.77
N ASP A 109 -12.13 -5.65 -6.12
CA ASP A 109 -13.55 -5.33 -6.26
C ASP A 109 -13.85 -3.94 -5.68
N ASP A 110 -14.40 -3.05 -6.52
CA ASP A 110 -14.69 -1.67 -6.17
C ASP A 110 -13.43 -0.95 -5.60
N PRO A 111 -12.43 -0.70 -6.47
CA PRO A 111 -11.07 -0.33 -6.07
C PRO A 111 -11.00 1.06 -5.44
N MET A 112 -11.95 1.94 -5.74
CA MET A 112 -11.96 3.32 -5.25
C MET A 112 -12.62 3.45 -3.88
N SER A 113 -13.35 2.43 -3.44
CA SER A 113 -14.07 2.45 -2.18
C SER A 113 -13.22 1.94 -1.02
N PHE A 114 -13.35 2.59 0.13
CA PHE A 114 -12.69 2.20 1.38
C PHE A 114 -13.46 1.05 2.05
N LYS A 115 -12.94 -0.18 1.98
CA LYS A 115 -13.57 -1.36 2.60
C LYS A 115 -12.56 -2.18 3.40
N PRO A 116 -12.24 -1.79 4.65
CA PRO A 116 -11.29 -2.50 5.51
C PRO A 116 -11.59 -3.99 5.67
N LYS A 117 -12.87 -4.38 5.66
CA LYS A 117 -13.32 -5.76 5.81
C LYS A 117 -12.68 -6.73 4.80
N ARG A 118 -12.32 -6.27 3.60
CA ARG A 118 -11.70 -7.14 2.57
C ARG A 118 -10.32 -7.67 3.02
N LEU A 119 -9.61 -6.90 3.84
CA LEU A 119 -8.29 -7.23 4.35
C LEU A 119 -8.34 -8.07 5.64
N LEU A 120 -9.53 -8.30 6.21
CA LEU A 120 -9.71 -9.22 7.34
C LEU A 120 -9.69 -10.68 6.90
N SER A 121 -10.28 -10.96 5.72
CA SER A 121 -10.28 -12.30 5.12
C SER A 121 -8.92 -12.68 4.54
N LEU A 122 -8.13 -11.67 4.17
CA LEU A 122 -6.80 -11.84 3.63
C LEU A 122 -5.80 -11.81 4.79
N LYS A 123 -5.18 -12.95 5.14
CA LYS A 123 -4.04 -13.00 6.07
C LYS A 123 -2.80 -12.36 5.42
N LEU A 124 -2.86 -11.06 5.14
CA LEU A 124 -1.77 -10.29 4.53
C LEU A 124 -0.88 -9.74 5.64
N ASP A 125 0.29 -10.36 5.82
CA ASP A 125 1.33 -9.83 6.69
C ASP A 125 2.04 -8.67 5.97
N MET A 126 2.05 -7.48 6.60
CA MET A 126 2.72 -6.28 6.09
C MET A 126 4.20 -6.27 6.50
N LYS A 127 4.84 -7.43 6.69
CA LYS A 127 6.29 -7.50 6.90
C LYS A 127 7.03 -7.33 5.58
N GLY A 128 7.17 -6.08 5.13
CA GLY A 128 8.24 -5.56 4.26
C GLY A 128 8.46 -6.18 2.86
N GLN A 129 7.88 -7.33 2.54
CA GLN A 129 8.20 -8.13 1.35
C GLN A 129 6.96 -8.51 0.52
N HIS A 130 5.75 -8.25 1.01
CA HIS A 130 4.50 -8.64 0.35
C HIS A 130 3.64 -7.45 -0.12
N TYR A 131 4.25 -6.38 -0.64
CA TYR A 131 3.56 -5.56 -1.65
C TYR A 131 3.23 -6.39 -2.91
N MET A 132 3.84 -7.57 -3.02
CA MET A 132 3.67 -8.54 -4.09
C MET A 132 2.32 -9.25 -4.08
N CYS A 133 1.51 -9.19 -3.02
CA CYS A 133 0.28 -10.00 -3.02
C CYS A 133 -0.81 -9.47 -4.00
N CYS A 134 -0.78 -8.19 -4.40
CA CYS A 134 -1.58 -7.76 -5.56
C CYS A 134 -1.02 -8.30 -6.89
N LEU A 135 0.28 -8.58 -6.94
CA LEU A 135 0.94 -9.18 -8.10
C LEU A 135 0.68 -10.71 -8.14
N ASP A 136 0.53 -11.35 -6.98
CA ASP A 136 0.22 -12.79 -6.86
C ASP A 136 -1.26 -13.10 -7.11
N PHE A 137 -2.18 -12.15 -6.86
CA PHE A 137 -3.61 -12.32 -7.06
C PHE A 137 -4.13 -12.04 -8.48
N SER A 138 -3.26 -11.68 -9.43
CA SER A 138 -3.67 -11.53 -10.83
C SER A 138 -3.42 -12.83 -11.61
N PRO A 139 -4.48 -13.54 -12.08
CA PRO A 139 -4.31 -14.66 -13.00
C PRO A 139 -3.89 -14.19 -14.40
N SER A 140 -4.00 -12.89 -14.70
CA SER A 140 -3.68 -12.30 -15.98
C SER A 140 -2.35 -11.55 -15.93
N HIS A 141 -1.50 -11.78 -16.93
CA HIS A 141 -0.29 -10.99 -17.18
C HIS A 141 -0.55 -9.48 -17.37
N ASP A 142 -1.82 -9.06 -17.49
CA ASP A 142 -2.23 -7.70 -17.81
C ASP A 142 -2.31 -6.75 -16.60
N ALA A 143 -2.66 -7.23 -15.40
CA ALA A 143 -2.65 -6.36 -14.21
C ALA A 143 -1.25 -5.85 -13.86
N PHE A 144 -0.22 -6.65 -14.16
CA PHE A 144 1.19 -6.28 -14.00
C PHE A 144 1.63 -5.21 -15.03
N ARG A 145 1.01 -5.19 -16.23
CA ARG A 145 1.26 -4.18 -17.27
C ARG A 145 0.85 -2.78 -16.83
N SER A 146 -0.24 -2.67 -16.07
CA SER A 146 -0.81 -1.39 -15.64
C SER A 146 -0.03 -0.72 -14.50
N GLY A 147 0.82 -1.48 -13.79
CA GLY A 147 1.51 -1.03 -12.59
C GLY A 147 2.97 -0.61 -12.76
N ILE A 148 3.65 -1.07 -13.81
CA ILE A 148 5.06 -0.76 -14.04
C ILE A 148 5.18 0.33 -15.11
N VAL A 149 5.61 1.51 -14.68
CA VAL A 149 5.92 2.61 -15.58
C VAL A 149 7.41 2.58 -15.86
N VAL A 150 7.78 2.24 -17.10
CA VAL A 150 9.17 2.35 -17.56
C VAL A 150 9.37 3.76 -18.08
N SER A 151 9.90 4.66 -17.25
CA SER A 151 10.28 5.99 -17.72
C SER A 151 11.69 5.93 -18.30
N ARG A 152 11.82 6.18 -19.61
CA ARG A 152 13.12 6.44 -20.22
C ARG A 152 13.55 7.87 -19.90
N ILE A 153 14.00 8.12 -18.68
CA ILE A 153 14.64 9.41 -18.35
C ILE A 153 16.06 9.32 -18.91
N ARG A 154 16.26 9.82 -20.14
CA ARG A 154 17.60 10.22 -20.59
C ARG A 154 18.01 11.40 -19.69
N MET A 155 18.70 11.13 -18.59
CA MET A 155 19.51 12.18 -17.99
C MET A 155 20.63 12.48 -18.98
N GLY A 156 20.47 13.59 -19.70
CA GLY A 156 21.58 14.19 -20.43
C GLY A 156 22.65 14.55 -19.40
N ALA A 157 23.74 13.79 -19.39
CA ALA A 157 24.99 14.27 -18.83
C ALA A 157 25.46 15.41 -19.75
N SER A 158 25.52 16.62 -19.20
CA SER A 158 26.40 17.68 -19.69
C SER A 158 27.67 17.69 -18.86
#